data_AF-A0A7C7QGC9-F1
#
_entry.id   AF-A0A7C7QGC9-F1
#
_cell.length_a   1.000
_cell.length_b   1.000
_cell.length_c   1.000
_cell.angle_alpha   90.00
_cell.angle_beta   90.00
_cell.angle_gamma   90.00
#
_symmetry.space_group_name_H-M   'P 1'
#
loop_
_entity.id
_entity.type
_entity.pdbx_description
1 polymer ?
#
loop_
_entity_poly.entity_id
_entity_poly.type
_entity_poly.pdbx_seq_one_letter_code
_entity_poly.pdbx_strand_id
1 'polypeptide(L)' 'IVMDDGSRIVLRLSGTGTEGATLRLYVEQYQADPARHHEDPQAVLAPLFAIATGLTGLETRFGRTRPDVIT' A
#
# COMPACT_ATOMS: atom_id res chain seq x y z
N ILE A 1 3.49 8.45 4.57
CA ILE A 1 2.52 8.64 5.68
C ILE A 1 2.99 7.76 6.81
N VAL A 2 3.20 8.34 7.99
CA VAL A 2 3.56 7.61 9.21
C VAL A 2 2.37 7.73 10.14
N MET A 3 1.89 6.60 10.66
CA MET A 3 0.74 6.54 11.56
C MET A 3 1.20 6.55 13.03
N ASP A 4 0.29 6.83 13.94
CA ASP A 4 0.53 6.87 15.39
C ASP A 4 0.89 5.50 15.97
N ASP A 5 0.34 4.43 15.41
CA ASP A 5 0.66 3.02 15.73
C ASP A 5 2.01 2.54 15.17
N GLY A 6 2.75 3.40 14.49
CA GLY A 6 4.05 3.10 13.88
C GLY A 6 3.96 2.46 12.49
N SER A 7 2.76 2.18 11.98
CA SER A 7 2.56 1.70 10.60
C SER A 7 2.92 2.77 9.57
N ARG A 8 3.24 2.34 8.35
CA ARG A 8 3.70 3.22 7.28
C ARG A 8 3.03 2.93 5.96
N ILE A 9 2.75 4.00 5.22
CA ILE A 9 2.33 3.97 3.82
C ILE A 9 3.31 4.84 3.03
N VAL A 10 3.97 4.26 2.03
CA VAL A 10 4.91 4.97 1.15
C VAL A 10 4.42 4.87 -0.28
N LEU A 11 4.31 6.03 -0.94
CA LEU A 11 3.99 6.12 -2.36
C LEU A 11 5.21 6.60 -3.12
N ARG A 12 5.54 5.91 -4.21
CA ARG A 12 6.61 6.30 -5.12
C ARG A 12 6.13 6.26 -6.55
N LEU A 13 6.09 7.42 -7.19
CA LEU A 13 5.89 7.51 -8.63
C LEU A 13 7.24 7.31 -9.32
N SER A 14 7.28 6.43 -10.32
CA SER A 14 8.50 6.10 -11.08
C SER A 14 8.18 6.03 -12.57
N GLY A 15 9.17 6.24 -13.43
CA GLY A 15 9.00 6.11 -14.88
C GLY A 15 8.21 7.26 -15.51
N THR A 16 8.55 8.53 -15.24
CA THR A 16 7.88 9.69 -15.87
C THR A 16 8.33 9.96 -17.31
N GLY A 17 8.71 8.91 -18.06
CA GLY A 17 9.22 8.99 -19.43
C GLY A 17 8.11 8.84 -20.49
N THR A 18 8.47 8.29 -21.66
CA THR A 18 7.61 8.19 -22.85
C THR A 18 6.53 7.10 -22.79
N GLU A 19 6.66 6.09 -21.92
CA GLU A 19 5.76 4.92 -21.86
C GLU A 19 4.88 4.86 -20.60
N GLY A 20 4.64 6.01 -19.97
CA GLY A 20 3.77 6.13 -18.79
C GLY A 20 4.48 5.81 -17.48
N ALA A 21 3.82 6.17 -16.37
CA ALA A 21 4.39 6.10 -15.03
C ALA A 21 3.85 4.92 -14.21
N THR A 22 4.71 4.36 -13.37
CA THR A 22 4.36 3.34 -12.38
C THR A 22 4.27 3.97 -11.00
N LEU A 23 3.09 3.87 -10.38
CA LEU A 23 2.90 4.17 -8.96
C LEU A 23 3.16 2.90 -8.15
N ARG A 24 4.13 2.96 -7.24
CA ARG A 24 4.40 1.89 -6.27
C ARG A 24 3.86 2.29 -4.90
N LEU A 25 3.05 1.42 -4.33
CA LEU A 25 2.49 1.56 -3.00
C LEU A 25 3.13 0.51 -2.09
N TYR A 26 3.77 0.98 -1.02
CA TYR A 26 4.30 0.13 0.03
C TYR A 26 3.49 0.37 1.31
N VAL A 27 3.05 -0.70 1.95
CA VAL A 27 2.34 -0.67 3.22
C VAL A 27 3.06 -1.57 4.20
N GLU A 28 3.16 -1.14 5.45
CA GLU A 28 3.92 -1.83 6.49
C GLU A 28 3.27 -1.61 7.85
N GLN A 29 3.18 -2.68 8.64
CA GLN A 29 2.75 -2.67 10.03
C GLN A 29 3.74 -3.52 10.85
N TYR A 30 4.24 -2.97 11.95
CA TYR A 30 5.09 -3.72 12.86
C TYR A 30 4.26 -4.67 13.72
N GLN A 31 4.69 -5.93 13.84
CA GLN A 31 4.07 -6.92 14.71
C GLN A 31 5.07 -7.40 15.76
N ALA A 32 4.89 -6.93 17.00
CA ALA A 32 5.76 -7.31 18.12
C ALA A 32 5.47 -8.73 18.63
N ASP A 33 4.22 -9.18 18.56
CA ASP A 33 3.79 -10.44 19.13
C ASP A 33 4.14 -11.63 18.21
N PRO A 34 5.05 -12.53 18.62
CA PRO A 34 5.41 -13.70 17.82
C PRO A 34 4.24 -14.64 17.56
N ALA A 35 3.24 -14.65 18.46
CA ALA A 35 2.03 -15.44 18.26
C ALA A 35 1.24 -14.98 17.03
N ARG A 36 1.47 -13.77 16.53
CA ARG A 36 0.77 -13.21 15.37
C ARG A 36 1.58 -13.27 14.07
N HIS A 37 2.83 -13.75 14.11
CA HIS A 37 3.71 -13.79 12.92
C HIS A 37 3.28 -14.81 11.86
N HIS A 38 2.32 -15.68 12.17
CA HIS A 38 1.77 -16.67 11.25
C HIS A 38 0.50 -16.15 10.52
N GLU A 39 0.02 -14.96 10.87
CA GLU A 39 -1.12 -14.33 10.20
C GLU A 39 -0.79 -14.05 8.73
N ASP A 40 -1.78 -14.19 7.84
CA ASP A 40 -1.62 -13.86 6.42
C ASP A 40 -1.34 -12.35 6.26
N PRO A 41 -0.17 -11.95 5.71
CA PRO A 41 0.14 -10.54 5.51
C PRO A 41 -0.88 -9.79 4.68
N GLN A 42 -1.53 -10.43 3.70
CA GLN A 42 -2.55 -9.79 2.87
C GLN A 42 -3.78 -9.40 3.72
N ALA A 43 -4.21 -10.28 4.63
CA ALA A 43 -5.31 -10.00 5.54
C ALA A 43 -4.95 -8.90 6.56
N VAL A 44 -3.74 -8.97 7.14
CA VAL A 44 -3.26 -8.00 8.13
C VAL A 44 -3.10 -6.60 7.53
N LEU A 45 -2.58 -6.50 6.30
CA LEU A 45 -2.30 -5.22 5.64
C LEU A 45 -3.48 -4.66 4.84
N ALA A 46 -4.56 -5.43 4.64
CA ALA A 46 -5.75 -4.98 3.90
C ALA A 46 -6.33 -3.63 4.41
N PRO A 47 -6.43 -3.37 5.72
CA PRO A 47 -6.89 -2.07 6.22
C PRO A 47 -5.98 -0.91 5.80
N LEU A 48 -4.65 -1.09 5.84
CA LEU A 48 -3.70 -0.07 5.39
C LEU A 48 -3.79 0.18 3.88
N PHE A 49 -4.03 -0.87 3.11
CA PHE A 49 -4.27 -0.73 1.67
C PHE A 49 -5.54 0.08 1.41
N ALA A 50 -6.64 -0.21 2.10
CA ALA A 50 -7.90 0.55 1.96
C ALA A 50 -7.75 2.02 2.36
N ILE A 51 -6.99 2.31 3.42
CA ILE A 51 -6.64 3.68 3.82
C ILE A 51 -5.83 4.37 2.70
N ALA A 52 -4.81 3.69 2.17
CA ALA A 52 -3.97 4.24 1.11
C ALA A 52 -4.77 4.56 -0.16
N THR A 53 -5.65 3.66 -0.60
CA THR A 53 -6.48 3.85 -1.80
C THR A 53 -7.50 4.98 -1.60
N GLY A 54 -8.14 5.05 -0.43
CA GLY A 54 -9.08 6.12 -0.09
C GLY A 54 -8.41 7.50 -0.05
N LEU A 55 -7.25 7.61 0.60
CA LEU A 55 -6.52 8.89 0.71
C LEU A 55 -6.00 9.41 -0.63
N THR A 56 -5.58 8.50 -1.51
CA THR A 56 -4.94 8.87 -2.78
C THR A 56 -5.94 8.97 -3.92
N GLY A 57 -7.14 8.41 -3.76
CA GLY A 57 -8.19 8.38 -4.78
C GLY A 57 -7.73 7.62 -6.03
N LEU A 58 -7.07 6.46 -5.86
CA LEU A 58 -6.45 5.75 -6.98
C LEU A 58 -7.43 5.41 -8.10
N GLU A 59 -8.64 4.98 -7.74
CA GLU A 59 -9.68 4.65 -8.70
C GLU A 59 -10.12 5.89 -9.49
N THR A 60 -10.43 6.99 -8.81
CA THR A 60 -10.86 8.23 -9.47
C THR A 60 -9.76 8.87 -10.32
N ARG A 61 -8.50 8.80 -9.88
CA ARG A 61 -7.37 9.47 -10.55
C ARG A 61 -6.73 8.63 -11.65
N PHE A 62 -6.68 7.32 -11.48
CA PHE A 62 -5.93 6.42 -12.36
C PHE A 62 -6.79 5.32 -12.98
N GLY A 63 -8.08 5.23 -12.63
CA GLY A 63 -9.00 4.20 -13.14
C GLY A 63 -8.64 2.79 -12.69
N ARG A 64 -7.85 2.64 -11.61
CA ARG A 64 -7.36 1.34 -11.13
C ARG A 64 -8.06 0.95 -9.84
N THR A 65 -8.69 -0.23 -9.84
CA THR A 65 -9.33 -0.85 -8.68
C THR A 65 -8.48 -1.91 -7.99
N ARG A 66 -7.37 -2.33 -8.63
CA ARG A 66 -6.42 -3.32 -8.13
C ARG A 66 -5.00 -3.04 -8.64
N PRO A 67 -3.95 -3.45 -7.90
CA PRO A 67 -2.58 -3.37 -8.39
C PRO A 67 -2.34 -4.34 -9.56
N ASP A 68 -1.41 -3.99 -10.44
CA ASP A 68 -0.95 -4.89 -11.52
C ASP A 68 -0.05 -6.02 -10.99
N VAL A 69 0.72 -5.73 -9.94
CA VAL A 69 1.67 -6.65 -9.29
C VAL A 69 1.58 -6.49 -7.78
N ILE A 70 1.60 -7.62 -7.06
CA ILE A 70 1.69 -7.70 -5.61
C ILE A 70 2.94 -8.53 -5.28
N THR A 71 3.67 -8.12 -4.24
CA THR A 71 4.88 -8.81 -3.72
C THR A 71 4.79 -8.88 -2.21
#